data_AF-A0A543D462-F1
#
_entry.id   AF-A0A543D462-F1
#
_cell.length_a   1.000
_cell.length_b   1.000
_cell.length_c   1.000
_cell.angle_alpha   90.00
_cell.angle_beta   90.00
_cell.angle_gamma   90.00
#
_symmetry.space_group_name_H-M   'P 1'
#
loop_
_entity.id
_entity.type
_entity.pdbx_description
1 polymer ?
#
loop_
_entity_poly.entity_id
_entity_poly.type
_entity_poly.pdbx_seq_one_letter_code
_entity_poly.pdbx_strand_id
1 'polypeptide(L)' 'MDSTTCPLCDLPRTPADAAGLAWSSQHERDGSLAWICPTCTRAELWRIETLLAVTAPVAAAPLRRAA' A
#
# COMPACT_ATOMS: atom_id res chain seq x y z
N MET A 1 -8.70 -4.72 10.71
CA MET A 1 -8.67 -3.33 11.19
C MET A 1 -8.06 -2.55 10.04
N ASP A 2 -8.86 -1.76 9.34
CA ASP A 2 -8.44 -1.16 8.08
C ASP A 2 -7.31 -0.15 8.32
N SER A 3 -6.27 -0.18 7.48
CA SER A 3 -5.18 0.79 7.61
C SER A 3 -5.67 2.20 7.29
N THR A 4 -5.39 3.14 8.18
CA THR A 4 -5.68 4.58 8.00
C THR A 4 -4.52 5.34 7.37
N THR A 5 -3.46 4.66 6.95
CA THR A 5 -2.29 5.24 6.25
C THR A 5 -1.93 4.42 5.02
N CYS A 6 -1.38 5.08 4.01
CA CYS A 6 -0.86 4.40 2.83
C CYS A 6 0.36 3.55 3.21
N PRO A 7 0.35 2.23 2.98
CA PRO A 7 1.47 1.37 3.39
C PRO A 7 2.76 1.59 2.59
N LEU A 8 2.72 2.39 1.52
CA LEU A 8 3.87 2.65 0.64
C LEU A 8 4.60 3.95 0.97
N CYS A 9 3.89 4.94 1.51
CA CYS A 9 4.43 6.29 1.71
C CYS A 9 3.97 6.97 3.00
N ASP A 10 3.27 6.24 3.87
CA ASP A 10 2.75 6.68 5.16
C ASP A 10 1.78 7.88 5.12
N LEU A 11 1.29 8.24 3.92
CA LEU A 11 0.31 9.32 3.78
C LEU A 11 -0.96 8.97 4.58
N PRO A 12 -1.41 9.84 5.51
CA PRO A 12 -2.64 9.61 6.25
C PRO A 12 -3.87 9.66 5.34
N ARG A 13 -4.76 8.68 5.50
CA ARG A 13 -6.09 8.65 4.89
C ARG A 13 -7.10 9.25 5.87
N THR A 14 -7.73 10.34 5.46
CA THR A 14 -8.73 11.05 6.27
C THR A 14 -10.15 10.61 5.90
N PRO A 15 -11.17 10.96 6.71
CA PRO A 15 -12.57 10.72 6.33
C PRO A 15 -12.98 11.40 5.02
N ALA A 16 -12.39 12.55 4.67
CA ALA A 16 -12.64 13.23 3.40
C ALA A 16 -12.16 12.39 2.20
N ASP A 17 -11.05 11.66 2.37
CA ASP A 17 -10.54 10.73 1.36
C ASP A 17 -11.44 9.51 1.17
N ALA A 18 -12.14 9.06 2.23
CA ALA A 18 -13.04 7.91 2.16
C ALA A 18 -14.32 8.21 1.35
N ALA A 19 -14.75 9.47 1.31
CA ALA A 19 -15.85 9.91 0.45
C ALA A 19 -15.44 10.03 -1.03
N GLY A 20 -14.13 10.08 -1.32
CA GLY A 20 -13.60 10.18 -2.67
C GLY A 20 -13.20 8.82 -3.25
N LEU A 21 -13.41 8.62 -4.55
CA LEU A 21 -12.94 7.44 -5.30
C LEU A 21 -11.42 7.46 -5.60
N ALA A 22 -10.66 8.31 -4.92
CA ALA A 22 -9.26 8.56 -5.24
C ALA A 22 -8.31 7.47 -4.72
N TRP A 23 -8.66 6.81 -3.62
CA TRP A 23 -7.85 5.77 -2.99
C TRP A 23 -8.23 4.38 -3.50
N SER A 24 -7.24 3.55 -3.79
CA SER A 24 -7.45 2.15 -4.18
C SER A 24 -7.45 1.25 -2.96
N SER A 25 -8.33 0.25 -2.93
CA SER A 25 -8.31 -0.81 -1.92
C SER A 25 -7.52 -2.01 -2.42
N GLN A 26 -6.70 -2.57 -1.54
CA GLN A 26 -6.05 -3.86 -1.69
C GLN A 26 -6.67 -4.82 -0.67
N HIS A 27 -7.12 -5.96 -1.16
CA HIS A 27 -7.71 -7.01 -0.33
C HIS A 27 -6.63 -8.02 0.03
N GLU A 28 -6.38 -8.18 1.32
CA GLU A 28 -5.42 -9.14 1.84
C GLU A 28 -6.06 -10.51 2.05
N ARG A 29 -5.23 -11.57 2.12
CA ARG A 29 -5.73 -12.96 2.29
C ARG A 29 -6.47 -13.19 3.61
N ASP A 30 -6.13 -12.42 4.63
CA ASP A 30 -6.80 -12.48 5.95
C ASP A 30 -8.13 -11.72 5.98
N GLY A 31 -8.56 -11.16 4.84
CA GLY A 31 -9.78 -10.37 4.71
C GLY A 31 -9.63 -8.91 5.13
N SER A 32 -8.43 -8.46 5.51
CA SER A 32 -8.16 -7.06 5.81
C SER A 32 -8.05 -6.22 4.53
N LEU A 33 -8.29 -4.91 4.69
CA LEU A 33 -8.12 -3.92 3.63
C LEU A 33 -6.93 -3.01 3.92
N ALA A 34 -6.06 -2.89 2.93
CA ALA A 34 -5.08 -1.81 2.84
C ALA A 34 -5.57 -0.75 1.85
N TRP A 35 -5.35 0.52 2.15
CA TRP A 35 -5.72 1.64 1.28
C TRP A 35 -4.47 2.30 0.72
N ILE A 36 -4.38 2.38 -0.60
CA ILE A 36 -3.24 2.93 -1.34
C ILE A 36 -3.60 4.31 -1.88
N CYS A 37 -2.73 5.29 -1.65
CA CYS A 37 -2.99 6.66 -2.06
C CYS A 37 -2.91 6.82 -3.59
N PRO A 38 -3.54 7.86 -4.18
CA PRO A 38 -3.61 8.02 -5.63
C PRO A 38 -2.24 8.06 -6.32
N THR A 39 -1.24 8.67 -5.67
CA THR A 39 0.13 8.77 -6.18
C THR A 39 0.80 7.40 -6.27
N CYS A 40 0.71 6.61 -5.19
CA CYS A 40 1.31 5.28 -5.16
C CYS A 40 0.55 4.28 -6.03
N THR A 41 -0.79 4.39 -6.13
CA THR A 41 -1.57 3.62 -7.11
C THR A 41 -1.06 3.86 -8.52
N ARG A 42 -0.81 5.12 -8.90
CA ARG A 42 -0.30 5.44 -10.25
C ARG A 42 1.11 4.89 -10.48
N ALA A 43 1.98 4.91 -9.47
CA ALA A 43 3.33 4.35 -9.55
C ALA A 43 3.33 2.81 -9.71
N GLU A 44 2.37 2.14 -9.06
CA GLU A 44 2.24 0.68 -9.04
C GLU A 44 1.18 0.16 -10.02
N LEU A 45 0.70 1.01 -10.96
CA LEU A 45 -0.42 0.69 -11.86
C LEU A 45 -0.17 -0.60 -12.66
N TRP A 46 1.07 -0.80 -13.09
CA TRP A 46 1.48 -2.00 -13.81
C TRP A 46 1.27 -3.29 -13.00
N ARG A 47 1.45 -3.27 -11.67
CA ARG A 47 1.19 -4.44 -10.81
C ARG A 47 -0.30 -4.74 -10.73
N ILE A 48 -1.09 -3.69 -10.58
CA ILE A 48 -2.55 -3.79 -10.51
C ILE A 48 -3.09 -4.40 -11.82
N GLU A 49 -2.64 -3.91 -12.97
CA GLU A 49 -3.04 -4.42 -14.29
C GLU A 49 -2.59 -5.87 -14.54
N THR A 50 -1.52 -6.31 -13.90
CA THR A 50 -1.00 -7.68 -13.98
C THR A 50 -1.48 -8.59 -12.85
N LEU A 51 -2.40 -8.11 -12.00
CA LEU A 51 -2.93 -8.84 -10.83
C LEU A 51 -1.82 -9.27 -9.85
N LEU A 52 -0.73 -8.50 -9.78
CA LEU A 52 0.34 -8.68 -8.81
C LEU A 52 0.03 -7.91 -7.53
N ALA A 53 0.48 -8.44 -6.40
CA ALA A 53 0.33 -7.77 -5.12
C ALA A 53 1.11 -6.46 -5.11
N VAL A 54 0.48 -5.39 -4.61
CA VAL A 54 1.14 -4.11 -4.35
C VAL A 54 1.69 -4.17 -2.94
N THR A 55 2.93 -4.58 -2.79
CA THR A 55 3.57 -4.69 -1.48
C THR A 55 4.49 -3.50 -1.23
N ALA A 56 4.51 -3.02 0.02
CA ALA A 56 5.58 -2.15 0.48
C ALA A 56 6.93 -2.84 0.25
N PRO A 57 7.99 -2.10 -0.14
CA PRO A 57 9.31 -2.70 -0.19
C PRO A 57 9.60 -3.31 1.18
N VAL A 58 9.86 -4.62 1.20
CA VAL A 58 10.40 -5.27 2.41
C VAL A 58 11.66 -4.51 2.77
N ALA A 59 11.68 -3.94 3.98
CA ALA A 59 12.88 -3.29 4.51
C ALA A 59 14.07 -4.22 4.26
N ALA A 60 15.11 -3.70 3.61
CA ALA A 60 16.29 -4.50 3.31
C ALA A 60 16.78 -5.14 4.61
N ALA A 61 16.92 -6.47 4.62
CA ALA A 61 17.43 -7.18 5.78
C ALA A 61 18.77 -6.56 6.18
N PRO A 62 19.03 -6.32 7.48
CA PRO A 62 20.28 -5.73 7.89
C PRO A 62 21.44 -6.61 7.42
N LEU A 63 22.37 -6.02 6.67
CA LEU A 63 23.60 -6.68 6.26
C LEU A 63 24.33 -7.14 7.52
N ARG A 64 24.44 -8.47 7.72
CA ARG A 64 25.28 -9.01 8.79
C ARG A 64 26.72 -8.59 8.49
N ARG A 65 27.35 -7.83 9.39
CA ARG A 65 28.79 -7.56 9.31
C ARG A 65 29.54 -8.89 9.33
N ALA A 66 30.40 -9.11 8.34
CA ALA A 66 31.41 -10.16 8.41
C ALA A 66 32.41 -9.82 9.53
N ALA A 67 32.74 -10.82 10.35
CA ALA A 67 33.71 -10.73 11.44
C ALA A 67 35.14 -10.86 10.93
#